data_AF-A0A350JJH1-F1
#
_entry.id   AF-A0A350JJH1-F1
#
_cell.length_a   1.000
_cell.length_b   1.000
_cell.length_c   1.000
_cell.angle_alpha   90.00
_cell.angle_beta   90.00
_cell.angle_gamma   90.00
#
_symmetry.space_group_name_H-M   'P 1'
#
loop_
_entity.id
_entity.type
_entity.pdbx_description
1 polymer ?
#
loop_
_entity_poly.entity_id
_entity_poly.type
_entity_poly.pdbx_seq_one_letter_code
_entity_poly.pdbx_strand_id
1 'polypeptide(L)'
;MEVIDKYQIFCDMDGVLVDLVKGVGEALYSKAPHDASANYIKAQKDAREALQGSPLLSENLDKTHPGFIKETRTFLYKVLMDNRRFWMGLKWLPGGKELWDYIKKYDPVILSKPTDLQAVIGKKKWVKDNIGLPKERVQIRYDKSPYASYNGKIGILIDDFESNTSKFQSAGGRTILYKNTPQAIKELKSFGF
;
A
#
# COMPACT_ATOMS: atom_id res chain seq x y z
N MET A 1 6.16 -29.03 3.04
CA MET A 1 4.77 -29.21 2.56
C MET A 1 3.75 -28.62 3.54
N GLU A 2 3.89 -28.83 4.86
CA GLU A 2 2.88 -28.41 5.85
C GLU A 2 2.48 -26.92 5.91
N VAL A 3 3.39 -25.98 5.64
CA VAL A 3 3.10 -24.53 5.81
C VAL A 3 2.23 -23.98 4.68
N ILE A 4 2.45 -24.43 3.44
CA ILE A 4 1.66 -23.99 2.27
C ILE A 4 0.22 -24.50 2.38
N ASP A 5 0.01 -25.67 2.98
CA ASP A 5 -1.32 -26.25 3.18
C ASP A 5 -2.06 -25.59 4.34
N LYS A 6 -1.34 -25.05 5.32
CA LYS A 6 -1.92 -24.42 6.52
C LYS A 6 -2.25 -22.94 6.34
N TYR A 7 -1.46 -22.20 5.57
CA TYR A 7 -1.53 -20.75 5.53
C TYR A 7 -1.75 -20.18 4.12
N GLN A 8 -2.46 -19.05 4.07
CA GLN A 8 -2.55 -18.20 2.89
C GLN A 8 -1.90 -16.84 3.19
N ILE A 9 -0.86 -16.47 2.44
CA ILE A 9 -0.27 -15.13 2.54
C ILE A 9 -1.15 -14.12 1.79
N PHE A 10 -1.47 -13.03 2.48
CA PHE A 10 -2.03 -11.80 1.94
C PHE A 10 -1.02 -10.67 2.11
N CYS A 11 -0.74 -9.96 1.03
CA CYS A 11 0.21 -8.85 1.02
C CYS A 11 -0.52 -7.56 0.63
N ASP A 12 -0.46 -6.54 1.47
CA ASP A 12 -0.89 -5.20 1.06
C ASP A 12 0.05 -4.65 -0.04
N MET A 13 -0.39 -3.59 -0.71
CA MET A 13 0.34 -2.96 -1.78
C MET A 13 0.96 -1.64 -1.31
N ASP A 14 0.17 -0.71 -0.77
CA ASP A 14 0.63 0.66 -0.51
C ASP A 14 1.39 0.68 0.82
N GLY A 15 2.62 1.15 0.84
CA GLY A 15 3.42 1.11 2.07
C GLY A 15 4.03 -0.26 2.39
N VAL A 16 3.77 -1.28 1.57
CA VAL A 16 4.41 -2.61 1.65
C VAL A 16 5.20 -2.93 0.38
N LEU A 17 4.54 -2.97 -0.79
CA LEU A 17 5.19 -3.22 -2.08
C LEU A 17 5.55 -1.93 -2.81
N VAL A 18 4.68 -0.91 -2.73
CA VAL A 18 4.85 0.36 -3.43
C VAL A 18 4.98 1.54 -2.49
N ASP A 19 5.79 2.51 -2.90
CA ASP A 19 6.07 3.72 -2.13
C ASP A 19 5.05 4.82 -2.43
N LEU A 20 3.91 4.74 -1.76
CA LEU A 20 2.82 5.72 -1.93
C LEU A 20 3.28 7.13 -1.54
N VAL A 21 4.01 7.26 -0.42
CA VAL A 21 4.46 8.56 0.10
C VAL A 21 5.42 9.22 -0.87
N LYS A 22 6.42 8.48 -1.37
CA LYS A 22 7.34 8.98 -2.40
C LYS A 22 6.62 9.34 -3.69
N GLY A 23 5.66 8.52 -4.14
CA GLY A 23 4.86 8.85 -5.32
C GLY A 23 4.15 10.20 -5.18
N VAL A 24 3.58 10.47 -4.01
CA VAL A 24 2.91 11.75 -3.72
C VAL A 24 3.93 12.88 -3.60
N GLY A 25 5.10 12.63 -3.02
CA GLY A 25 6.21 13.60 -2.98
C GLY A 25 6.73 13.95 -4.38
N GLU A 26 6.88 12.98 -5.27
CA GLU A 26 7.27 13.22 -6.67
C GLU A 26 6.19 14.04 -7.41
N ALA A 27 4.91 13.69 -7.22
CA ALA A 27 3.80 14.50 -7.72
C ALA A 27 3.81 15.91 -7.11
N LEU A 28 4.19 16.04 -5.84
CA LEU A 28 4.26 17.32 -5.16
C LEU A 28 5.30 18.22 -5.80
N TYR A 29 6.51 17.76 -6.16
CA TYR A 29 7.58 18.61 -6.70
C TYR A 29 7.71 18.65 -8.23
N SER A 30 6.96 17.82 -8.95
CA SER A 30 6.91 17.84 -10.41
C SER A 30 6.05 18.97 -10.99
N LYS A 31 6.20 19.24 -12.29
CA LYS A 31 5.27 20.10 -13.02
C LYS A 31 3.87 19.49 -12.95
N ALA A 32 2.86 20.29 -12.60
CA ALA A 32 1.48 19.84 -12.59
C ALA A 32 1.09 19.25 -13.97
N PRO A 33 0.23 18.21 -14.00
CA PRO A 33 -0.34 17.72 -15.24
C PRO A 33 -0.97 18.85 -16.07
N HIS A 34 -0.89 18.76 -17.40
CA HIS A 34 -1.42 19.80 -18.29
C HIS A 34 -2.92 20.03 -18.09
N ASP A 35 -3.65 18.98 -17.74
CA ASP A 35 -5.09 18.94 -17.45
C ASP A 35 -5.41 19.12 -15.96
N ALA A 36 -4.44 19.51 -15.13
CA ALA A 36 -4.67 19.72 -13.71
C ALA A 36 -5.66 20.88 -13.45
N SER A 37 -6.68 20.62 -12.62
CA SER A 37 -7.61 21.67 -12.20
C SER A 37 -6.93 22.76 -11.38
N ALA A 38 -7.51 23.97 -11.35
CA ALA A 38 -7.04 25.06 -10.50
C ALA A 38 -6.95 24.66 -9.02
N ASN A 39 -7.88 23.82 -8.55
CA ASN A 39 -7.87 23.29 -7.18
C ASN A 39 -6.71 22.32 -6.91
N TYR A 40 -6.29 21.54 -7.91
CA TYR A 40 -5.09 20.70 -7.81
C TYR A 40 -3.84 21.58 -7.68
N ILE A 41 -3.69 22.55 -8.59
CA ILE A 41 -2.54 23.45 -8.63
C ILE A 41 -2.42 24.23 -7.32
N LYS A 42 -3.54 24.74 -6.80
CA LYS A 42 -3.58 25.41 -5.50
C LYS A 42 -3.14 24.48 -4.37
N ALA A 43 -3.72 23.27 -4.27
CA ALA A 43 -3.35 22.32 -3.22
C ALA A 43 -1.87 21.90 -3.29
N GLN A 44 -1.32 21.78 -4.50
CA GLN A 44 0.11 21.49 -4.70
C GLN A 44 0.98 22.63 -4.17
N LYS A 45 0.63 23.88 -4.49
CA LYS A 45 1.34 25.07 -4.01
C LYS A 45 1.27 25.16 -2.48
N ASP A 46 0.07 25.08 -1.91
CA ASP A 46 -0.16 25.17 -0.46
C ASP A 46 0.66 24.10 0.30
N ALA A 47 0.70 22.86 -0.22
CA ALA A 47 1.48 21.77 0.40
C ALA A 47 3.00 22.00 0.32
N ARG A 48 3.51 22.56 -0.79
CA ARG A 48 4.95 22.91 -0.92
C ARG A 48 5.33 24.01 0.07
N GLU A 49 4.51 25.03 0.20
CA GLU A 49 4.74 26.16 1.11
C GLU A 49 4.74 25.67 2.57
N ALA A 50 3.77 24.82 2.95
CA ALA A 50 3.69 24.27 4.30
C ALA A 50 4.89 23.37 4.67
N LEU A 51 5.48 22.67 3.69
CA LEU A 51 6.68 21.86 3.89
C LEU A 51 7.98 22.66 3.90
N GLN A 52 7.96 23.94 3.48
CA GLN A 52 9.12 24.83 3.48
C GLN A 52 10.35 24.22 2.77
N GLY A 53 10.13 23.46 1.70
CA GLY A 53 11.20 22.79 0.94
C GLY A 53 11.68 21.45 1.51
N SER A 54 11.17 21.01 2.67
CA SER A 54 11.45 19.68 3.23
C SER A 54 10.77 18.57 2.41
N PRO A 55 11.33 17.36 2.31
CA PRO A 55 10.67 16.25 1.64
C PRO A 55 9.36 15.87 2.33
N LEU A 56 8.40 15.37 1.56
CA LEU A 56 7.16 14.82 2.11
C LEU A 56 7.46 13.50 2.84
N LEU A 57 7.09 13.41 4.11
CA LEU A 57 7.19 12.21 4.93
C LEU A 57 5.80 11.64 5.26
N SER A 58 5.74 10.37 5.65
CA SER A 58 4.50 9.70 6.11
C SER A 58 3.87 10.44 7.29
N GLU A 59 4.71 10.93 8.21
CA GLU A 59 4.34 11.72 9.38
C GLU A 59 3.55 12.99 9.02
N ASN A 60 3.83 13.61 7.87
CA ASN A 60 3.11 14.80 7.44
C ASN A 60 1.69 14.49 6.98
N LEU A 61 1.39 13.22 6.67
CA LEU A 61 0.10 12.75 6.15
C LEU A 61 -0.80 12.13 7.23
N ASP A 62 -0.23 11.76 8.38
CA ASP A 62 -0.94 11.12 9.49
C ASP A 62 -1.51 12.16 10.45
N LYS A 63 -2.84 12.17 10.60
CA LYS A 63 -3.57 13.12 11.47
C LYS A 63 -3.28 12.92 12.96
N THR A 64 -2.72 11.79 13.35
CA THR A 64 -2.41 11.47 14.75
C THR A 64 -0.98 11.86 15.12
N HIS A 65 -0.12 12.16 14.13
CA HIS A 65 1.28 12.46 14.36
C HIS A 65 1.50 13.96 14.62
N PRO A 66 2.41 14.38 15.54
CA PRO A 66 2.71 15.79 15.77
C PRO A 66 3.23 16.55 14.54
N GLY A 67 3.87 15.82 13.61
CA GLY A 67 4.36 16.35 12.33
C GLY A 67 3.30 16.49 11.24
N PHE A 68 2.01 16.27 11.55
CA PHE A 68 0.90 16.37 10.60
C PHE A 68 0.82 17.74 9.93
N ILE A 69 0.63 17.76 8.61
CA ILE A 69 0.38 18.99 7.85
C ILE A 69 -0.92 18.82 7.06
N LYS A 70 -1.89 19.71 7.30
CA LYS A 70 -3.22 19.61 6.68
C LYS A 70 -3.15 19.75 5.15
N GLU A 71 -2.27 20.61 4.66
CA GLU A 71 -2.09 20.95 3.25
C GLU A 71 -1.53 19.75 2.48
N THR A 72 -0.53 19.05 3.03
CA THR A 72 0.01 17.83 2.40
C THR A 72 -1.05 16.74 2.34
N ARG A 73 -1.89 16.60 3.37
CA ARG A 73 -3.00 15.65 3.38
C ARG A 73 -4.09 16.00 2.38
N THR A 74 -4.36 17.29 2.20
CA THR A 74 -5.27 17.79 1.18
C THR A 74 -4.75 17.50 -0.22
N PHE A 75 -3.47 17.76 -0.47
CA PHE A 75 -2.82 17.47 -1.75
C PHE A 75 -2.77 15.97 -2.04
N LEU A 76 -2.49 15.13 -1.03
CA LEU A 76 -2.56 13.67 -1.15
C LEU A 76 -3.89 13.24 -1.80
N TYR A 77 -5.03 13.69 -1.27
CA TYR A 77 -6.33 13.35 -1.87
C TYR A 77 -6.49 13.84 -3.31
N LYS A 78 -5.90 14.99 -3.68
CA LYS A 78 -5.92 15.48 -5.08
C LYS A 78 -5.10 14.60 -6.02
N VAL A 79 -4.04 13.98 -5.52
CA VAL A 79 -3.20 13.06 -6.31
C VAL A 79 -3.84 11.69 -6.44
N LEU A 80 -4.43 11.16 -5.35
CA LEU A 80 -4.95 9.80 -5.32
C LEU A 80 -6.26 9.61 -6.11
N MET A 81 -7.13 10.62 -6.10
CA MET A 81 -8.47 10.55 -6.68
C MET A 81 -8.44 10.74 -8.21
N ASP A 82 -9.22 9.92 -8.91
CA ASP A 82 -9.42 9.89 -10.36
C ASP A 82 -8.12 9.82 -11.18
N ASN A 83 -7.05 9.25 -10.60
CA ASN A 83 -5.72 9.30 -11.20
C ASN A 83 -5.13 7.90 -11.45
N ARG A 84 -5.66 7.22 -12.46
CA ARG A 84 -5.19 5.86 -12.83
C ARG A 84 -3.70 5.81 -13.13
N ARG A 85 -3.15 6.85 -13.78
CA ARG A 85 -1.74 6.90 -14.18
C ARG A 85 -0.82 6.96 -12.96
N PHE A 86 -1.20 7.70 -11.92
CA PHE A 86 -0.47 7.73 -10.66
C PHE A 86 -0.32 6.32 -10.07
N TRP A 87 -1.44 5.60 -9.90
CA TRP A 87 -1.42 4.25 -9.33
C TRP A 87 -0.62 3.24 -10.16
N MET A 88 -0.67 3.36 -11.49
CA MET A 88 0.13 2.53 -12.39
C MET A 88 1.63 2.86 -12.36
N GLY A 89 1.99 4.10 -12.02
CA GLY A 89 3.36 4.60 -12.04
C GLY A 89 4.07 4.55 -10.69
N LEU A 90 3.43 4.01 -9.65
CA LEU A 90 4.02 3.89 -8.33
C LEU A 90 5.32 3.06 -8.39
N LYS A 91 6.34 3.52 -7.67
CA LYS A 91 7.63 2.83 -7.59
C LYS A 91 7.60 1.81 -6.47
N TRP A 92 8.45 0.80 -6.59
CA TRP A 92 8.71 -0.14 -5.50
C TRP A 92 9.12 0.62 -4.23
N LEU A 93 8.55 0.21 -3.10
CA LEU A 93 9.07 0.57 -1.79
C LEU A 93 10.47 -0.01 -1.63
N PRO A 94 11.42 0.70 -0.97
CA PRO A 94 12.68 0.09 -0.56
C PRO A 94 12.44 -1.26 0.16
N GLY A 95 13.03 -2.33 -0.36
CA GLY A 95 12.82 -3.71 0.12
C GLY A 95 11.56 -4.41 -0.41
N GLY A 96 10.56 -3.70 -0.96
CA GLY A 96 9.30 -4.29 -1.43
C GLY A 96 9.49 -5.40 -2.47
N LYS A 97 10.46 -5.24 -3.39
CA LYS A 97 10.81 -6.29 -4.36
C LYS A 97 11.46 -7.51 -3.70
N GLU A 98 12.30 -7.30 -2.70
CA GLU A 98 12.93 -8.38 -1.93
C GLU A 98 11.86 -9.16 -1.14
N LEU A 99 10.94 -8.47 -0.48
CA LEU A 99 9.80 -9.11 0.18
C LEU A 99 8.98 -9.93 -0.82
N TRP A 100 8.65 -9.34 -1.98
CA TRP A 100 7.89 -10.04 -3.01
C TRP A 100 8.61 -11.30 -3.52
N ASP A 101 9.90 -11.18 -3.82
CA ASP A 101 10.73 -12.30 -4.27
C ASP A 101 10.79 -13.42 -3.21
N TYR A 102 10.73 -13.09 -1.92
CA TYR A 102 10.62 -14.06 -0.83
C TYR A 102 9.28 -14.79 -0.82
N ILE A 103 8.16 -14.04 -0.90
CA ILE A 103 6.82 -14.61 -0.69
C ILE A 103 6.21 -15.26 -1.94
N LYS A 104 6.64 -14.88 -3.15
CA LYS A 104 5.97 -15.30 -4.41
C LYS A 104 5.87 -16.82 -4.60
N LYS A 105 6.82 -17.59 -4.06
CA LYS A 105 6.82 -19.07 -4.07
C LYS A 105 5.73 -19.70 -3.18
N TYR A 106 5.12 -18.92 -2.30
CA TYR A 106 4.07 -19.36 -1.37
C TYR A 106 2.68 -18.96 -1.83
N ASP A 107 2.53 -18.69 -3.13
CA ASP A 107 1.26 -18.36 -3.76
C ASP A 107 0.50 -17.24 -3.00
N PRO A 108 1.07 -16.03 -2.87
CA PRO A 108 0.44 -14.94 -2.11
C PRO A 108 -0.71 -14.28 -2.90
N VAL A 109 -1.67 -13.69 -2.18
CA VAL A 109 -2.75 -12.86 -2.75
C VAL A 109 -2.48 -11.40 -2.40
N ILE A 110 -2.58 -10.50 -3.38
CA ILE A 110 -2.56 -9.07 -3.08
C ILE A 110 -3.90 -8.70 -2.44
N LEU A 111 -3.88 -8.13 -1.25
CA LEU A 111 -5.08 -7.68 -0.53
C LEU A 111 -4.90 -6.21 -0.14
N SER A 112 -5.43 -5.32 -0.99
CA SER A 112 -5.30 -3.86 -0.82
C SER A 112 -6.66 -3.18 -0.70
N LYS A 113 -6.67 -1.89 -0.38
CA LYS A 113 -7.88 -1.10 -0.18
C LYS A 113 -8.20 -0.23 -1.40
N PRO A 114 -9.48 -0.08 -1.79
CA PRO A 114 -9.84 0.88 -2.82
C PRO A 114 -9.74 2.31 -2.29
N THR A 115 -9.22 3.21 -3.11
CA THR A 115 -9.44 4.66 -2.96
C THR A 115 -10.65 5.07 -3.78
N ASP A 116 -10.65 4.72 -5.07
CA ASP A 116 -11.76 4.85 -6.01
C ASP A 116 -11.61 3.82 -7.15
N LEU A 117 -12.43 3.94 -8.21
CA LEU A 117 -12.37 3.05 -9.36
C LEU A 117 -11.03 3.14 -10.12
N GLN A 118 -10.44 4.34 -10.27
CA GLN A 118 -9.18 4.50 -10.97
C GLN A 118 -8.02 3.87 -10.19
N ALA A 119 -8.06 3.95 -8.86
CA ALA A 119 -7.14 3.25 -7.98
C ALA A 119 -7.24 1.73 -8.15
N VAL A 120 -8.47 1.18 -8.19
CA VAL A 120 -8.68 -0.26 -8.40
C VAL A 120 -8.08 -0.71 -9.74
N ILE A 121 -8.34 0.03 -10.82
CA ILE A 121 -7.82 -0.29 -12.15
C ILE A 121 -6.29 -0.16 -12.17
N GLY A 122 -5.77 0.93 -11.64
CA GLY A 122 -4.34 1.22 -11.63
C GLY A 122 -3.53 0.22 -10.82
N LYS A 123 -3.99 -0.13 -9.61
CA LYS A 123 -3.37 -1.18 -8.77
C LYS A 123 -3.35 -2.54 -9.46
N LYS A 124 -4.48 -2.97 -10.03
CA LYS A 124 -4.53 -4.24 -10.78
C LYS A 124 -3.60 -4.26 -11.98
N LYS A 125 -3.49 -3.14 -12.71
CA LYS A 125 -2.57 -3.01 -13.83
C LYS A 125 -1.11 -3.01 -13.35
N TRP A 126 -0.78 -2.27 -12.30
CA TRP A 126 0.56 -2.28 -11.70
C TRP A 126 0.97 -3.70 -11.30
N VAL A 127 0.08 -4.43 -10.63
CA VAL A 127 0.33 -5.82 -10.21
C VAL A 127 0.58 -6.72 -11.42
N LYS A 128 -0.25 -6.64 -12.45
CA LYS A 128 -0.05 -7.41 -13.68
C LYS A 128 1.30 -7.11 -14.33
N ASP A 129 1.63 -5.83 -14.48
CA ASP A 129 2.79 -5.38 -15.25
C ASP A 129 4.12 -5.56 -14.49
N ASN A 130 4.13 -5.44 -13.15
CA ASN A 130 5.36 -5.44 -12.34
C ASN A 130 5.64 -6.77 -11.62
N ILE A 131 4.61 -7.52 -11.25
CA ILE A 131 4.76 -8.79 -10.50
C ILE A 131 4.14 -10.00 -11.19
N GLY A 132 3.45 -9.81 -12.33
CA GLY A 132 2.95 -10.90 -13.17
C GLY A 132 1.77 -11.66 -12.58
N LEU A 133 1.15 -11.19 -11.49
CA LEU A 133 -0.03 -11.85 -10.94
C LEU A 133 -1.28 -11.56 -11.78
N PRO A 134 -2.14 -12.57 -12.01
CA PRO A 134 -3.42 -12.37 -12.67
C PRO A 134 -4.39 -11.59 -11.77
N LYS A 135 -5.39 -10.92 -12.36
CA LYS A 135 -6.30 -9.99 -11.66
C LYS A 135 -7.12 -10.68 -10.55
N GLU A 136 -7.34 -11.98 -10.67
CA GLU A 136 -8.05 -12.85 -9.72
C GLU A 136 -7.28 -12.97 -8.39
N ARG A 137 -5.96 -12.75 -8.43
CA ARG A 137 -5.05 -12.74 -7.28
C ARG A 137 -4.87 -11.36 -6.67
N VAL A 138 -5.70 -10.40 -7.08
CA VAL A 138 -5.71 -9.02 -6.59
C VAL A 138 -7.08 -8.68 -6.03
N GLN A 139 -7.18 -8.80 -4.70
CA GLN A 139 -8.38 -8.51 -3.94
C GLN A 139 -8.32 -7.07 -3.43
N ILE A 140 -9.22 -6.23 -3.91
CA ILE A 140 -9.33 -4.83 -3.48
C ILE A 140 -10.59 -4.69 -2.61
N ARG A 141 -10.41 -4.46 -1.31
CA ARG A 141 -11.49 -4.54 -0.31
C ARG A 141 -11.37 -3.45 0.77
N TYR A 142 -12.52 -2.89 1.18
CA TYR A 142 -12.59 -1.95 2.30
C TYR A 142 -12.34 -2.63 3.64
N ASP A 143 -12.90 -3.83 3.80
CA ASP A 143 -12.68 -4.69 4.96
C ASP A 143 -11.89 -5.93 4.55
N LYS A 144 -10.77 -6.14 5.23
CA LYS A 144 -9.85 -7.27 5.02
C LYS A 144 -10.14 -8.44 5.97
N SER A 145 -10.95 -8.21 7.02
CA SER A 145 -11.25 -9.22 8.05
C SER A 145 -11.79 -10.56 7.49
N PRO A 146 -12.59 -10.61 6.41
CA PRO A 146 -13.08 -11.89 5.89
C PRO A 146 -11.99 -12.80 5.31
N TYR A 147 -10.78 -12.28 5.07
CA TYR A 147 -9.64 -13.04 4.56
C TYR A 147 -8.77 -13.63 5.66
N ALA A 148 -9.13 -13.43 6.93
CA ALA A 148 -8.51 -14.10 8.07
C ALA A 148 -8.56 -15.64 7.97
N SER A 149 -9.54 -16.16 7.24
CA SER A 149 -9.59 -17.54 6.75
C SER A 149 -9.87 -17.54 5.25
N TYR A 150 -9.17 -18.37 4.49
CA TYR A 150 -9.32 -18.42 3.04
C TYR A 150 -9.10 -19.83 2.51
N ASN A 151 -10.11 -20.40 1.86
CA ASN A 151 -10.09 -21.75 1.31
C ASN A 151 -9.60 -22.82 2.32
N GLY A 152 -10.06 -22.74 3.57
CA GLY A 152 -9.69 -23.65 4.64
C GLY A 152 -8.32 -23.39 5.29
N LYS A 153 -7.60 -22.34 4.85
CA LYS A 153 -6.30 -21.94 5.39
C LYS A 153 -6.43 -20.73 6.33
N ILE A 154 -5.52 -20.64 7.30
CA ILE A 154 -5.38 -19.44 8.14
C ILE A 154 -4.71 -18.35 7.30
N GLY A 155 -5.31 -17.16 7.23
CA GLY A 155 -4.72 -16.00 6.56
C GLY A 155 -3.55 -15.41 7.35
N ILE A 156 -2.50 -14.99 6.66
CA ILE A 156 -1.43 -14.13 7.19
C ILE A 156 -1.46 -12.83 6.40
N LEU A 157 -1.78 -11.71 7.06
CA LEU A 157 -1.77 -10.39 6.43
C LEU A 157 -0.48 -9.63 6.74
N ILE A 158 0.26 -9.25 5.70
CA ILE A 158 1.38 -8.29 5.75
C ILE A 158 0.82 -6.93 5.33
N ASP A 159 0.76 -5.97 6.25
CA ASP A 159 0.10 -4.66 6.07
C ASP A 159 0.81 -3.62 6.94
N ASP A 160 0.96 -2.40 6.44
CA ASP A 160 1.62 -1.30 7.15
C ASP A 160 0.65 -0.55 8.10
N PHE A 161 -0.66 -0.81 8.01
CA PHE A 161 -1.66 -0.09 8.77
C PHE A 161 -2.19 -0.87 9.98
N GLU A 162 -1.91 -0.37 11.18
CA GLU A 162 -2.27 -1.02 12.45
C GLU A 162 -3.75 -1.41 12.51
N SER A 163 -4.66 -0.50 12.13
CA SER A 163 -6.10 -0.79 12.14
C SER A 163 -6.50 -1.99 11.26
N ASN A 164 -5.83 -2.20 10.12
CA ASN A 164 -6.08 -3.38 9.28
C ASN A 164 -5.58 -4.64 9.99
N THR A 165 -4.36 -4.59 10.53
CA THR A 165 -3.76 -5.74 11.22
C THR A 165 -4.55 -6.14 12.47
N SER A 166 -4.97 -5.19 13.31
CA SER A 166 -5.77 -5.50 14.51
C SER A 166 -7.09 -6.16 14.14
N LYS A 167 -7.82 -5.61 13.15
CA LYS A 167 -9.11 -6.21 12.70
C LYS A 167 -8.93 -7.59 12.09
N PHE A 168 -7.88 -7.79 11.30
CA PHE A 168 -7.59 -9.09 10.68
C PHE A 168 -7.23 -10.14 11.73
N GLN A 169 -6.45 -9.76 12.74
CA GLN A 169 -6.10 -10.62 13.86
C GLN A 169 -7.33 -10.97 14.72
N SER A 170 -8.20 -10.00 15.03
CA SER A 170 -9.45 -10.24 15.76
C SER A 170 -10.41 -11.18 15.02
N ALA A 171 -10.32 -11.26 13.69
CA ALA A 171 -11.08 -12.20 12.88
C ALA A 171 -10.47 -13.62 12.80
N GLY A 172 -9.41 -13.89 13.58
CA GLY A 172 -8.76 -15.21 13.68
C GLY A 172 -7.56 -15.40 12.73
N GLY A 173 -7.16 -14.36 12.01
CA GLY A 173 -6.00 -14.36 11.14
C GLY A 173 -4.70 -14.13 11.92
N ARG A 174 -3.58 -14.33 11.25
CA ARG A 174 -2.26 -13.87 11.70
C ARG A 174 -1.86 -12.61 10.94
N THR A 175 -1.01 -11.80 11.55
CA THR A 175 -0.61 -10.52 10.96
C THR A 175 0.87 -10.25 11.16
N ILE A 176 1.41 -9.44 10.24
CA ILE A 176 2.73 -8.84 10.29
C ILE A 176 2.50 -7.36 10.03
N LEU A 177 2.66 -6.53 11.07
CA LEU A 177 2.67 -5.07 10.91
C LEU A 177 3.98 -4.70 10.24
N TYR A 178 3.91 -4.36 8.96
CA TYR A 178 5.07 -4.15 8.12
C TYR A 178 5.81 -2.87 8.52
N LYS A 179 7.08 -3.01 8.91
CA LYS A 179 7.99 -1.87 9.17
C LYS A 179 9.14 -1.82 8.17
N ASN A 180 9.66 -2.99 7.82
CA ASN A 180 10.69 -3.18 6.81
C ASN A 180 10.76 -4.66 6.40
N THR A 181 11.40 -4.91 5.27
CA THR A 181 11.52 -6.27 4.71
C THR A 181 12.26 -7.25 5.62
N PRO A 182 13.41 -6.92 6.25
CA PRO A 182 14.07 -7.84 7.19
C PRO A 182 13.18 -8.29 8.34
N GLN A 183 12.41 -7.37 8.93
CA GLN A 183 11.46 -7.68 10.00
C GLN A 183 10.32 -8.59 9.50
N ALA A 184 9.71 -8.27 8.37
CA ALA A 184 8.63 -9.07 7.81
C ALA A 184 9.09 -10.51 7.48
N ILE A 185 10.28 -10.67 6.89
CA ILE A 185 10.86 -11.99 6.59
C ILE A 185 11.16 -12.76 7.88
N LYS A 186 11.68 -12.10 8.92
CA LYS A 186 11.92 -12.75 10.23
C LYS A 186 10.62 -13.29 10.83
N GLU A 187 9.53 -12.53 10.76
CA GLU A 187 8.23 -12.95 11.27
C GLU A 187 7.61 -14.06 10.43
N LEU A 188 7.72 -14.00 9.10
CA LEU A 188 7.33 -15.09 8.20
C LEU A 188 8.06 -16.39 8.56
N LYS A 189 9.38 -16.34 8.82
CA LYS A 189 10.14 -17.50 9.27
C LYS A 189 9.62 -18.08 10.59
N SER A 190 9.17 -17.25 11.52
CA SER A 190 8.54 -17.73 12.76
C SER A 190 7.22 -18.48 12.54
N PHE A 191 6.58 -18.28 11.39
CA PHE A 191 5.39 -19.04 10.96
C PHE A 191 5.74 -20.28 10.12
N GLY A 192 7.03 -20.50 9.81
CA GLY A 192 7.53 -21.67 9.08
C GLY A 192 7.85 -21.44 7.60
N PHE A 193 7.90 -20.18 7.13
CA PHE A 193 8.21 -19.83 5.74
C PHE A 193 9.70 -19.64 5.46
#